data_AF-A0A7C1UDJ4-F1
#
_entry.id   AF-A0A7C1UDJ4-F1
#
_cell.length_a   1.000
_cell.length_b   1.000
_cell.length_c   1.000
_cell.angle_alpha   90.00
_cell.angle_beta   90.00
_cell.angle_gamma   90.00
#
_symmetry.space_group_name_H-M   'P 1'
#
loop_
_entity.id
_entity.type
_entity.pdbx_description
1 polymer ?
#
loop_
_entity_poly.entity_id
_entity_poly.type
_entity_poly.pdbx_seq_one_letter_code
_entity_poly.pdbx_strand_id
1 'polypeptide(L)'
;MARTRLRWSRTWRQRLLLGVNIVLTMAFLVSGLGIGYAANRLSAIDRVDVNSSLAAPPSTRPLSAADITITGPPDSTTTTTEAPKPPGPDQNFLIVGSDNAQNIAAGDPILTDRDEELDNHLADTIMVLRVRPAEGTASLLSIPRDLEVTIAGSSRRAKINSAFNLPDRQERVARLLDTISENLDITVQHYVEVDLAAFRRLVDAVGGVQVCFPGPARDPATGLDVATPGWVELDGTAALAYVRSRKLQMQRLDGRWVNASPRADLDRIDRQQQFVRDAVDQALSGVVSSPATLIEVLDIAADTVVTSNSFSVVSDGKDLADWFSGFGSEQLDTMALAVFDLPPTPEHGNESRLGMLPQAQDQLDIFRGIDPDDVVPKRVELSVVGPDRSTAVAVGDALEALGFDVGTRSSGSTAEAGPQLRYGPGGHQAANLVAAFIDVPVTFVADETLWGNQVVLDLGSEPVVVLDEPRALEVGATPIALPTTTTAPAGTTTTVTTEQIYAFDCSAPRE
;
A
#
# COMPACT_ATOMS: atom_id res chain seq x y z
N MET A 1 66.92 10.53 49.98
CA MET A 1 65.95 9.42 49.88
C MET A 1 65.37 9.38 48.47
N ALA A 2 65.86 8.48 47.62
CA ALA A 2 65.32 8.31 46.27
C ALA A 2 64.12 7.36 46.34
N ARG A 3 62.91 7.86 46.08
CA ARG A 3 61.70 7.03 45.95
C ARG A 3 61.71 6.36 44.57
N THR A 4 62.15 5.11 44.51
CA THR A 4 61.99 4.23 43.35
C THR A 4 60.50 3.99 43.12
N ARG A 5 59.91 4.64 42.11
CA ARG A 5 58.55 4.31 41.67
C ARG A 5 58.60 2.98 40.91
N LEU A 6 58.08 1.92 41.52
CA LEU A 6 57.81 0.63 40.87
C LEU A 6 56.87 0.85 39.68
N ARG A 7 57.41 0.82 38.46
CA ARG A 7 56.59 0.79 37.23
C ARG A 7 56.08 -0.64 37.05
N TRP A 8 54.86 -0.90 37.50
CA TRP A 8 54.16 -2.14 37.18
C TRP A 8 53.95 -2.23 35.66
N SER A 9 54.65 -3.13 34.99
CA SER A 9 54.43 -3.40 33.57
C SER A 9 53.20 -4.29 33.40
N ARG A 10 52.15 -3.78 32.75
CA ARG A 10 50.96 -4.56 32.39
C ARG A 10 51.37 -5.81 31.60
N THR A 11 50.82 -6.96 31.97
CA THR A 11 51.05 -8.22 31.25
C THR A 11 50.44 -8.16 29.84
N TRP A 12 50.91 -9.00 28.91
CA TRP A 12 50.41 -9.00 27.53
C TRP A 12 48.89 -9.26 27.46
N ARG A 13 48.36 -10.12 28.33
CA ARG A 13 46.90 -10.36 28.47
C ARG A 13 46.14 -9.12 28.93
N GLN A 14 46.69 -8.35 29.86
CA GLN A 14 46.08 -7.08 30.31
C GLN A 14 46.13 -6.00 29.22
N ARG A 15 47.19 -5.97 28.40
CA ARG A 15 47.29 -5.06 27.25
C ARG A 15 46.30 -5.42 26.15
N LEU A 16 46.14 -6.71 25.86
CA LEU A 16 45.14 -7.22 24.91
C LEU A 16 43.72 -6.86 25.38
N LEU A 17 43.40 -7.15 26.64
CA LEU A 17 42.07 -6.88 27.22
C LEU A 17 41.76 -5.38 27.28
N LEU A 18 42.76 -4.54 27.58
CA LEU A 18 42.61 -3.08 27.51
C LEU A 18 42.43 -2.59 26.07
N GLY A 19 43.17 -3.15 25.10
CA GLY A 19 43.00 -2.84 23.68
C GLY A 19 41.60 -3.17 23.17
N VAL A 20 41.10 -4.37 23.51
CA VAL A 20 39.73 -4.80 23.18
C VAL A 20 38.68 -3.89 23.80
N ASN A 21 38.81 -3.54 25.08
CA ASN A 21 37.88 -2.61 25.73
C ASN A 21 37.91 -1.20 25.12
N ILE A 22 39.08 -0.69 24.75
CA ILE A 22 39.19 0.61 24.08
C ILE A 22 38.51 0.56 22.71
N VAL A 23 38.72 -0.50 21.93
CA VAL A 23 38.07 -0.68 20.63
C VAL A 23 36.55 -0.78 20.80
N LEU A 24 36.05 -1.56 21.76
CA LEU A 24 34.62 -1.66 22.07
C LEU A 24 34.03 -0.31 22.51
N THR A 25 34.72 0.43 23.37
CA THR A 25 34.26 1.74 23.84
C THR A 25 34.23 2.76 22.72
N MET A 26 35.25 2.77 21.86
CA MET A 26 35.27 3.61 20.66
C MET A 26 34.16 3.21 19.68
N ALA A 27 33.89 1.92 19.51
CA ALA A 27 32.78 1.43 18.71
C ALA A 27 31.44 1.92 19.27
N PHE A 28 31.19 1.79 20.58
CA PHE A 28 29.97 2.31 21.21
C PHE A 28 29.84 3.84 21.11
N LEU A 29 30.93 4.59 21.26
CA LEU A 29 30.94 6.05 21.09
C LEU A 29 30.63 6.46 19.64
N VAL A 30 31.25 5.79 18.66
CA VAL A 30 30.98 6.03 17.24
C VAL A 30 29.54 5.65 16.89
N SER A 31 29.03 4.52 17.39
CA SER A 31 27.63 4.12 17.22
C SER A 31 26.68 5.14 17.87
N GLY A 32 26.96 5.59 19.09
CA GLY A 32 26.15 6.59 19.79
C GLY A 32 26.15 7.94 19.08
N LEU A 33 27.30 8.38 18.57
CA LEU A 33 27.42 9.59 17.74
C LEU A 33 26.70 9.44 16.41
N GLY A 34 26.77 8.27 15.77
CA GLY A 34 26.03 7.97 14.53
C GLY A 34 24.52 7.98 14.75
N ILE A 35 24.02 7.35 15.81
CA ILE A 35 22.59 7.39 16.20
C ILE A 35 22.17 8.83 16.52
N GLY A 36 22.99 9.59 17.24
CA GLY A 36 22.72 10.99 17.56
C GLY A 36 22.68 11.88 16.31
N TYR A 37 23.59 11.68 15.36
CA TYR A 37 23.61 12.39 14.08
C TYR A 37 22.35 12.09 13.25
N ALA A 38 22.03 10.79 13.10
CA ALA A 38 20.84 10.35 12.39
C ALA A 38 19.56 10.92 13.04
N ALA A 39 19.40 10.80 14.35
CA ALA A 39 18.24 11.35 15.07
C ALA A 39 18.11 12.87 14.90
N ASN A 40 19.22 13.61 14.94
CA ASN A 40 19.22 15.05 14.74
C ASN A 40 18.84 15.43 13.31
N ARG A 41 19.38 14.74 12.30
CA ARG A 41 19.06 15.01 10.89
C ARG A 41 17.61 14.66 10.56
N LEU A 42 17.14 13.51 11.02
CA LEU A 42 15.77 13.07 10.84
C LEU A 42 14.75 13.96 11.58
N SER A 43 15.16 14.66 12.64
CA SER A 43 14.32 15.67 13.29
C SER A 43 14.18 16.97 12.49
N ALA A 44 15.05 17.21 11.51
CA ALA A 44 15.04 18.39 10.64
C ALA A 44 14.17 18.24 9.39
N ILE A 45 13.58 17.06 9.18
CA ILE A 45 12.63 16.79 8.08
C ILE A 45 11.47 17.78 8.14
N ASP A 46 11.14 18.36 6.98
CA ASP A 46 9.98 19.23 6.83
C ASP A 46 8.68 18.42 7.04
N ARG A 47 7.74 18.98 7.81
CA ARG A 47 6.52 18.27 8.19
C ARG A 47 5.27 19.06 7.85
N VAL A 48 4.27 18.33 7.38
CA VAL A 48 2.96 18.89 7.06
C VAL A 48 1.94 18.43 8.11
N ASP A 49 1.18 19.38 8.64
CA ASP A 49 0.17 19.12 9.66
C ASP A 49 -1.18 18.69 9.06
N VAL A 50 -1.32 17.39 8.84
CA VAL A 50 -2.52 16.78 8.24
C VAL A 50 -3.13 15.70 9.14
N ASN A 51 -2.92 15.81 10.45
CA ASN A 51 -3.41 14.81 11.41
C ASN A 51 -4.93 14.61 11.37
N SER A 52 -5.70 15.61 10.94
CA SER A 52 -7.16 15.48 10.76
C SER A 52 -7.57 14.63 9.56
N SER A 53 -6.69 14.50 8.56
CA SER A 53 -6.91 13.75 7.32
C SER A 53 -6.16 12.41 7.31
N LEU A 54 -5.40 12.12 8.37
CA LEU A 54 -4.71 10.85 8.56
C LEU A 54 -5.40 10.05 9.66
N ALA A 55 -5.39 8.73 9.52
CA ALA A 55 -5.80 7.87 10.62
C ALA A 55 -4.66 7.64 11.61
N ALA A 56 -5.02 7.48 12.88
CA ALA A 56 -4.10 6.99 13.88
C ALA A 56 -3.77 5.50 13.60
N PRO A 57 -2.50 5.07 13.71
CA PRO A 57 -2.17 3.65 13.68
C PRO A 57 -2.75 2.93 14.92
N PRO A 58 -3.18 1.66 14.82
CA PRO A 58 -3.14 0.76 13.66
C PRO A 58 -4.11 1.16 12.52
N SER A 59 -3.84 0.72 11.28
CA SER A 59 -4.82 0.90 10.20
C SER A 59 -6.17 0.32 10.61
N THR A 60 -7.22 1.14 10.61
CA THR A 60 -8.58 0.72 10.91
C THR A 60 -9.07 -0.13 9.76
N ARG A 61 -8.81 -1.44 9.81
CA ARG A 61 -9.42 -2.37 8.86
C ARG A 61 -10.92 -2.52 9.17
N PRO A 62 -11.77 -2.80 8.17
CA PRO A 62 -13.17 -3.10 8.39
C PRO A 62 -13.36 -4.27 9.35
N LEU A 63 -14.45 -4.24 10.12
CA LEU A 63 -14.85 -5.39 10.93
C LEU A 63 -15.03 -6.62 10.04
N SER A 64 -14.39 -7.72 10.42
CA SER A 64 -14.53 -9.02 9.77
C SER A 64 -15.22 -10.03 10.69
N ALA A 65 -15.69 -11.14 10.12
CA ALA A 65 -16.23 -12.26 10.88
C ALA A 65 -15.23 -12.83 11.90
N ALA A 66 -13.91 -12.71 11.64
CA ALA A 66 -12.87 -13.17 12.55
C ALA A 66 -12.76 -12.31 13.84
N ASP A 67 -13.27 -11.08 13.80
CA ASP A 67 -13.26 -10.16 14.95
C ASP A 67 -14.47 -10.38 15.88
N ILE A 68 -15.47 -11.17 15.43
CA ILE A 68 -16.66 -11.48 16.24
C ILE A 68 -16.27 -12.38 17.40
N THR A 69 -16.47 -11.88 18.63
CA THR A 69 -16.18 -12.65 19.84
C THR A 69 -17.21 -13.77 20.01
N ILE A 70 -16.74 -15.01 20.07
CA ILE A 70 -17.57 -16.19 20.40
C ILE A 70 -17.20 -16.64 21.82
N THR A 71 -18.14 -16.53 22.76
CA THR A 71 -17.94 -16.80 24.19
C THR A 71 -18.35 -18.22 24.57
N GLY A 72 -17.47 -18.96 25.25
CA GLY A 72 -17.71 -20.31 25.78
C GLY A 72 -16.93 -20.56 27.08
N PRO A 73 -17.19 -21.67 27.81
CA PRO A 73 -16.43 -21.99 29.02
C PRO A 73 -14.93 -22.11 28.70
N PRO A 74 -14.03 -21.62 29.56
CA PRO A 74 -12.63 -21.45 29.23
C PRO A 74 -11.94 -22.81 29.16
N ASP A 75 -11.62 -23.28 27.96
CA ASP A 75 -10.54 -24.25 27.81
C ASP A 75 -9.21 -23.51 28.06
N SER A 76 -8.69 -23.75 29.25
CA SER A 76 -7.42 -23.23 29.72
C SER A 76 -6.29 -23.94 28.99
N THR A 77 -5.55 -23.22 28.15
CA THR A 77 -4.07 -23.14 28.18
C THR A 77 -3.58 -22.32 26.99
N THR A 78 -3.20 -21.07 27.23
CA THR A 78 -2.21 -20.40 26.38
C THR A 78 -1.05 -19.97 27.27
N THR A 79 0.00 -20.77 27.22
CA THR A 79 1.29 -20.52 27.88
C THR A 79 1.91 -19.27 27.26
N THR A 80 1.99 -18.18 28.02
CA THR A 80 2.72 -16.97 27.61
C THR A 80 4.22 -17.23 27.74
N THR A 81 4.82 -17.75 26.67
CA THR A 81 6.24 -17.50 26.41
C THR A 81 6.35 -16.04 26.00
N GLU A 82 7.24 -15.28 26.65
CA GLU A 82 7.55 -13.90 26.27
C GLU A 82 7.96 -13.86 24.79
N ALA A 83 7.01 -13.48 23.95
CA ALA A 83 7.20 -13.37 22.51
C ALA A 83 8.19 -12.23 22.22
N PRO A 84 9.00 -12.33 21.15
CA PRO A 84 9.71 -11.16 20.63
C PRO A 84 8.70 -10.01 20.41
N LYS A 85 9.14 -8.75 20.56
CA LYS A 85 8.31 -7.54 20.34
C LYS A 85 7.36 -7.81 19.16
N PRO A 86 6.04 -7.79 19.36
CA PRO A 86 5.13 -8.09 18.28
C PRO A 86 5.44 -7.12 17.13
N PRO A 87 5.52 -7.60 15.89
CA PRO A 87 5.66 -6.73 14.73
C PRO A 87 4.63 -5.60 14.83
N GLY A 88 5.04 -4.38 14.47
CA GLY A 88 4.15 -3.22 14.49
C GLY A 88 2.87 -3.48 13.66
N PRO A 89 1.79 -2.71 13.88
CA PRO A 89 0.56 -2.91 13.13
C PRO A 89 0.74 -2.62 11.64
N ASP A 90 -0.18 -3.13 10.83
CA ASP A 90 -0.29 -2.78 9.41
C ASP A 90 -0.48 -1.27 9.21
N GLN A 91 0.17 -0.74 8.18
CA GLN A 91 0.20 0.70 7.88
C GLN A 91 0.23 0.96 6.38
N ASN A 92 -0.46 2.02 5.97
CA ASN A 92 -0.45 2.59 4.64
C ASN A 92 0.33 3.92 4.63
N PHE A 93 1.27 4.01 3.70
CA PHE A 93 2.07 5.20 3.40
C PHE A 93 1.64 5.73 2.03
N LEU A 94 1.10 6.94 1.98
CA LEU A 94 0.85 7.65 0.72
C LEU A 94 2.17 8.29 0.26
N ILE A 95 2.63 7.89 -0.92
CA ILE A 95 3.82 8.41 -1.59
C ILE A 95 3.37 9.26 -2.77
N VAL A 96 3.77 10.54 -2.77
CA VAL A 96 3.44 11.50 -3.83
C VAL A 96 4.71 12.00 -4.49
N GLY A 97 4.77 11.85 -5.81
CA GLY A 97 5.79 12.49 -6.64
C GLY A 97 5.28 13.85 -7.13
N SER A 98 5.91 14.94 -6.69
CA SER A 98 5.55 16.30 -7.11
C SER A 98 6.48 16.81 -8.23
N ASP A 99 5.90 17.44 -9.26
CA ASP A 99 6.65 18.02 -10.38
C ASP A 99 7.26 19.40 -10.00
N ASN A 100 7.55 19.65 -8.72
CA ASN A 100 8.08 20.94 -8.26
C ASN A 100 9.54 21.13 -8.74
N ALA A 101 9.81 22.28 -9.39
CA ALA A 101 11.13 22.65 -9.88
C ALA A 101 11.87 23.67 -8.99
N GLN A 102 11.30 24.08 -7.85
CA GLN A 102 11.91 25.11 -6.98
C GLN A 102 13.33 24.76 -6.51
N ASN A 103 13.68 23.46 -6.47
CA ASN A 103 14.99 22.96 -6.07
C ASN A 103 15.89 22.53 -7.25
N ILE A 104 15.53 22.89 -8.49
CA ILE A 104 16.28 22.57 -9.70
C ILE A 104 17.09 23.79 -10.15
N ALA A 105 18.36 23.60 -10.48
CA ALA A 105 19.24 24.68 -10.92
C ALA A 105 18.74 25.32 -12.23
N ALA A 106 18.85 26.64 -12.34
CA ALA A 106 18.50 27.37 -13.55
C ALA A 106 19.33 26.85 -14.76
N GLY A 107 18.64 26.41 -15.82
CA GLY A 107 19.26 25.83 -17.02
C GLY A 107 19.38 24.30 -17.04
N ASP A 108 18.82 23.58 -16.05
CA ASP A 108 18.74 22.12 -16.08
C ASP A 108 17.85 21.63 -17.24
N PRO A 109 18.24 20.58 -17.99
CA PRO A 109 17.41 19.99 -19.05
C PRO A 109 16.01 19.54 -18.61
N ILE A 110 15.72 19.33 -17.32
CA ILE A 110 14.34 19.10 -16.83
C ILE A 110 13.43 20.29 -17.05
N LEU A 111 13.98 21.50 -17.03
CA LEU A 111 13.23 22.75 -17.15
C LEU A 111 12.87 23.07 -18.61
N THR A 112 13.46 22.35 -19.57
CA THR A 112 13.11 22.48 -20.98
C THR A 112 11.62 22.16 -21.17
N ASP A 113 10.87 23.05 -21.83
CA ASP A 113 9.41 23.01 -22.02
C ASP A 113 8.55 23.22 -20.75
N ARG A 114 9.10 23.77 -19.67
CA ARG A 114 8.28 24.24 -18.52
C ARG A 114 7.95 25.72 -18.68
N ASP A 115 6.66 26.03 -18.69
CA ASP A 115 6.20 27.41 -18.48
C ASP A 115 6.49 27.80 -17.02
N GLU A 116 7.44 28.70 -16.78
CA GLU A 116 7.79 29.25 -15.46
C GLU A 116 6.61 29.97 -14.76
N GLU A 117 5.47 30.12 -15.44
CA GLU A 117 4.39 31.06 -15.09
C GLU A 117 3.14 30.40 -14.45
N LEU A 118 3.06 29.07 -14.37
CA LEU A 118 1.93 28.39 -13.72
C LEU A 118 2.41 27.59 -12.51
N ASP A 119 2.04 28.08 -11.32
CA ASP A 119 2.21 27.45 -10.00
C ASP A 119 1.31 26.19 -9.92
N ASN A 120 1.68 25.17 -10.70
CA ASN A 120 0.87 23.97 -10.92
C ASN A 120 1.39 22.85 -10.01
N HIS A 121 0.67 22.61 -8.91
CA HIS A 121 1.04 21.60 -7.92
C HIS A 121 0.35 20.26 -8.20
N LEU A 122 0.33 19.77 -9.44
CA LEU A 122 -0.29 18.46 -9.71
C LEU A 122 0.59 17.32 -9.18
N ALA A 123 -0.06 16.34 -8.55
CA ALA A 123 0.58 15.08 -8.20
C ALA A 123 0.73 14.21 -9.46
N ASP A 124 1.97 14.03 -9.92
CA ASP A 124 2.25 13.27 -11.14
C ASP A 124 2.41 11.78 -10.89
N THR A 125 2.72 11.42 -9.64
CA THR A 125 2.83 10.06 -9.15
C THR A 125 2.07 9.97 -7.83
N ILE A 126 1.16 9.02 -7.72
CA ILE A 126 0.38 8.75 -6.51
C ILE A 126 0.48 7.25 -6.26
N MET A 127 1.13 6.85 -5.17
CA MET A 127 1.23 5.45 -4.78
C MET A 127 0.87 5.26 -3.32
N VAL A 128 0.26 4.13 -2.99
CA VAL A 128 0.04 3.71 -1.60
C VAL A 128 0.90 2.48 -1.35
N LEU A 129 1.76 2.56 -0.36
CA LEU A 129 2.54 1.42 0.14
C LEU A 129 1.87 0.90 1.40
N ARG A 130 1.39 -0.34 1.37
CA ARG A 130 0.97 -1.07 2.57
C ARG A 130 2.13 -1.89 3.09
N VAL A 131 2.48 -1.68 4.36
CA VAL A 131 3.47 -2.48 5.08
C VAL A 131 2.71 -3.38 6.06
N ARG A 132 3.01 -4.69 6.03
CA ARG A 132 2.43 -5.70 6.95
C ARG A 132 3.54 -6.36 7.76
N PRO A 133 3.98 -5.74 8.87
CA PRO A 133 5.15 -6.20 9.59
C PRO A 133 5.01 -7.62 10.12
N ALA A 134 3.79 -8.05 10.49
CA ALA A 134 3.50 -9.39 11.00
C ALA A 134 3.70 -10.50 9.96
N GLU A 135 3.45 -10.18 8.70
CA GLU A 135 3.60 -11.12 7.58
C GLU A 135 4.95 -11.00 6.90
N GLY A 136 5.71 -9.93 7.17
CA GLY A 136 6.97 -9.65 6.47
C GLY A 136 6.76 -9.31 5.00
N THR A 137 5.63 -8.71 4.64
CA THR A 137 5.30 -8.36 3.25
C THR A 137 4.95 -6.88 3.10
N ALA A 138 5.09 -6.37 1.88
CA ALA A 138 4.55 -5.07 1.49
C ALA A 138 3.86 -5.14 0.12
N SER A 139 2.90 -4.26 -0.08
CA SER A 139 2.18 -4.10 -1.34
C SER A 139 2.20 -2.64 -1.76
N LEU A 140 2.52 -2.37 -3.03
CA LEU A 140 2.57 -1.02 -3.60
C LEU A 140 1.51 -0.87 -4.70
N LEU A 141 0.52 -0.01 -4.48
CA LEU A 141 -0.50 0.33 -5.47
C LEU A 141 -0.18 1.67 -6.11
N SER A 142 -0.04 1.71 -7.43
CA SER A 142 -0.03 2.98 -8.16
C SER A 142 -1.45 3.37 -8.56
N ILE A 143 -1.84 4.58 -8.18
CA ILE A 143 -3.12 5.19 -8.55
C ILE A 143 -2.86 6.10 -9.76
N PRO A 144 -3.47 5.83 -10.93
CA PRO A 144 -3.31 6.67 -12.11
C PRO A 144 -3.75 8.11 -11.82
N ARG A 145 -2.88 9.08 -12.11
CA ARG A 145 -3.14 10.51 -11.86
C ARG A 145 -4.38 11.06 -12.58
N ASP A 146 -4.76 10.43 -13.70
CA ASP A 146 -5.91 10.77 -14.54
C ASP A 146 -7.21 10.05 -14.12
N LEU A 147 -7.17 9.30 -13.00
CA LEU A 147 -8.35 8.65 -12.42
C LEU A 147 -9.41 9.70 -12.08
N GLU A 148 -10.62 9.54 -12.61
CA GLU A 148 -11.73 10.44 -12.33
C GLU A 148 -12.43 10.08 -11.02
N VAL A 149 -12.32 11.00 -10.06
CA VAL A 149 -12.87 10.88 -8.70
C VAL A 149 -13.66 12.14 -8.34
N THR A 150 -14.45 12.08 -7.28
CA THR A 150 -15.03 13.27 -6.66
C THR A 150 -13.97 13.92 -5.78
N ILE A 151 -13.65 15.20 -6.01
CA ILE A 151 -12.62 15.88 -5.22
C ILE A 151 -13.17 16.26 -3.85
N ALA A 152 -12.49 15.86 -2.78
CA ALA A 152 -12.92 16.13 -1.41
C ALA A 152 -13.14 17.63 -1.15
N GLY A 153 -14.18 17.94 -0.37
CA GLY A 153 -14.65 19.32 -0.16
C GLY A 153 -15.32 19.96 -1.38
N SER A 154 -15.64 19.17 -2.41
CA SER A 154 -16.32 19.60 -3.63
C SER A 154 -17.31 18.53 -4.13
N SER A 155 -18.32 18.93 -4.91
CA SER A 155 -19.16 18.00 -5.67
C SER A 155 -18.62 17.74 -7.09
N ARG A 156 -17.46 18.31 -7.44
CA ARG A 156 -16.88 18.23 -8.79
C ARG A 156 -16.18 16.89 -8.97
N ARG A 157 -16.51 16.19 -10.06
CA ARG A 157 -15.71 15.06 -10.55
C ARG A 157 -14.58 15.57 -11.42
N ALA A 158 -13.37 15.08 -11.16
CA ALA A 158 -12.17 15.49 -11.87
C ALA A 158 -11.07 14.44 -11.69
N LYS A 159 -9.96 14.62 -12.39
CA LYS A 159 -8.76 13.82 -12.18
C LYS A 159 -8.23 13.95 -10.76
N ILE A 160 -7.84 12.84 -10.17
CA ILE A 160 -7.35 12.77 -8.78
C ILE A 160 -6.13 13.67 -8.54
N ASN A 161 -5.26 13.85 -9.53
CA ASN A 161 -4.11 14.75 -9.39
C ASN A 161 -4.48 16.21 -9.14
N SER A 162 -5.67 16.63 -9.57
CA SER A 162 -6.17 17.98 -9.33
C SER A 162 -6.50 18.25 -7.86
N ALA A 163 -6.68 17.21 -7.04
CA ALA A 163 -6.81 17.35 -5.59
C ALA A 163 -5.55 17.98 -4.97
N PHE A 164 -4.39 17.79 -5.60
CA PHE A 164 -3.12 18.33 -5.13
C PHE A 164 -2.86 19.78 -5.60
N ASN A 165 -3.70 20.33 -6.48
CA ASN A 165 -3.47 21.63 -7.11
C ASN A 165 -4.00 22.81 -6.26
N LEU A 166 -3.44 22.98 -5.05
CA LEU A 166 -3.65 24.16 -4.20
C LEU A 166 -2.30 24.82 -3.85
N PRO A 167 -2.27 26.16 -3.73
CA PRO A 167 -1.05 26.90 -3.42
C PRO A 167 -0.51 26.53 -2.04
N ASP A 168 -1.39 26.41 -1.05
CA ASP A 168 -1.00 25.98 0.29
C ASP A 168 -0.70 24.48 0.34
N ARG A 169 0.48 24.12 0.88
CA ARG A 169 0.95 22.72 0.93
C ARG A 169 0.09 21.86 1.85
N GLN A 170 -0.27 22.38 3.00
CA GLN A 170 -1.03 21.62 3.98
C GLN A 170 -2.44 21.32 3.46
N GLU A 171 -3.09 22.31 2.84
CA GLU A 171 -4.40 22.14 2.24
C GLU A 171 -4.41 21.16 1.06
N ARG A 172 -3.41 21.17 0.17
CA ARG A 172 -3.35 20.19 -0.93
C ARG A 172 -3.11 18.76 -0.45
N VAL A 173 -2.25 18.57 0.54
CA VAL A 173 -1.98 17.24 1.10
C VAL A 173 -3.24 16.71 1.78
N ALA A 174 -3.90 17.52 2.61
CA ALA A 174 -5.16 17.17 3.26
C ALA A 174 -6.24 16.79 2.22
N ARG A 175 -6.45 17.64 1.20
CA ARG A 175 -7.45 17.37 0.15
C ARG A 175 -7.16 16.09 -0.62
N LEU A 176 -5.91 15.78 -0.93
CA LEU A 176 -5.56 14.53 -1.62
C LEU A 176 -5.82 13.31 -0.73
N LEU A 177 -5.44 13.37 0.55
CA LEU A 177 -5.72 12.31 1.53
C LEU A 177 -7.23 12.07 1.66
N ASP A 178 -8.01 13.12 1.85
CA ASP A 178 -9.47 13.05 1.95
C ASP A 178 -10.09 12.50 0.65
N THR A 179 -9.59 12.93 -0.51
CA THR A 179 -10.07 12.43 -1.82
C THR A 179 -9.80 10.93 -1.98
N ILE A 180 -8.63 10.45 -1.56
CA ILE A 180 -8.29 9.02 -1.59
C ILE A 180 -9.20 8.25 -0.62
N SER A 181 -9.40 8.76 0.60
CA SER A 181 -10.27 8.14 1.59
C SER A 181 -11.72 8.06 1.09
N GLU A 182 -12.30 9.16 0.61
CA GLU A 182 -13.71 9.23 0.20
C GLU A 182 -14.02 8.39 -1.05
N ASN A 183 -13.07 8.23 -1.98
CA ASN A 183 -13.33 7.55 -3.26
C ASN A 183 -12.82 6.11 -3.29
N LEU A 184 -11.74 5.82 -2.57
CA LEU A 184 -11.07 4.51 -2.59
C LEU A 184 -11.22 3.75 -1.27
N ASP A 185 -11.69 4.41 -0.21
CA ASP A 185 -11.81 3.85 1.14
C ASP A 185 -10.47 3.39 1.72
N ILE A 186 -9.37 3.97 1.22
CA ILE A 186 -8.02 3.68 1.71
C ILE A 186 -7.72 4.63 2.85
N THR A 187 -7.51 4.05 4.03
CA THR A 187 -7.10 4.78 5.21
C THR A 187 -5.56 4.94 5.22
N VAL A 188 -5.06 6.17 5.26
CA VAL A 188 -3.62 6.47 5.23
C VAL A 188 -3.13 6.91 6.61
N GLN A 189 -1.99 6.38 7.06
CA GLN A 189 -1.38 6.74 8.36
C GLN A 189 -0.19 7.69 8.19
N HIS A 190 0.52 7.57 7.06
CA HIS A 190 1.74 8.31 6.80
C HIS A 190 1.72 8.91 5.40
N TYR A 191 2.28 10.11 5.27
CA TYR A 191 2.45 10.80 3.99
C TYR A 191 3.94 11.03 3.73
N VAL A 192 4.35 10.85 2.47
CA VAL A 192 5.71 11.05 1.97
C VAL A 192 5.63 11.78 0.63
N GLU A 193 6.18 12.99 0.54
CA GLU A 193 6.37 13.70 -0.73
C GLU A 193 7.82 13.57 -1.20
N VAL A 194 8.01 13.29 -2.49
CA VAL A 194 9.30 13.24 -3.16
C VAL A 194 9.24 14.13 -4.40
N ASP A 195 10.09 15.17 -4.45
CA ASP A 195 10.23 16.00 -5.65
C ASP A 195 11.26 15.40 -6.65
N LEU A 196 11.36 16.00 -7.83
CA LEU A 196 12.28 15.51 -8.87
C LEU A 196 13.76 15.56 -8.47
N ALA A 197 14.15 16.56 -7.66
CA ALA A 197 15.53 16.72 -7.22
C ALA A 197 15.88 15.68 -6.14
N ALA A 198 14.96 15.44 -5.21
CA ALA A 198 15.01 14.38 -4.21
C ALA A 198 15.19 13.01 -4.89
N PHE A 199 14.36 12.72 -5.88
CA PHE A 199 14.41 11.46 -6.62
C PHE A 199 15.80 11.21 -7.24
N ARG A 200 16.35 12.20 -7.95
CA ARG A 200 17.69 12.08 -8.56
C ARG A 200 18.76 11.78 -7.52
N ARG A 201 18.79 12.57 -6.45
CA ARG A 201 19.77 12.41 -5.37
C ARG A 201 19.67 11.05 -4.70
N LEU A 202 18.45 10.56 -4.46
CA LEU A 202 18.23 9.24 -3.86
C LEU A 202 18.75 8.12 -4.77
N VAL A 203 18.50 8.20 -6.07
CA VAL A 203 19.02 7.24 -7.06
C VAL A 203 20.55 7.27 -7.10
N ASP A 204 21.15 8.46 -7.17
CA ASP A 204 22.62 8.60 -7.18
C ASP A 204 23.25 8.05 -5.89
N ALA A 205 22.62 8.31 -4.74
CA ALA A 205 23.10 7.84 -3.44
C ALA A 205 23.09 6.31 -3.30
N VAL A 206 22.12 5.61 -3.91
CA VAL A 206 22.12 4.14 -3.92
C VAL A 206 23.04 3.54 -5.00
N GLY A 207 23.77 4.39 -5.74
CA GLY A 207 24.71 3.99 -6.78
C GLY A 207 24.05 3.76 -8.14
N GLY A 208 22.95 4.45 -8.44
CA GLY A 208 22.16 4.24 -9.66
C GLY A 208 21.19 3.07 -9.52
N VAL A 209 20.42 2.77 -10.57
CA VAL A 209 19.48 1.63 -10.61
C VAL A 209 19.64 0.88 -11.91
N GLN A 210 19.83 -0.44 -11.85
CA GLN A 210 19.91 -1.28 -13.04
C GLN A 210 18.54 -1.54 -13.64
N VAL A 211 18.36 -1.12 -14.90
CA VAL A 211 17.14 -1.34 -15.68
C VAL A 211 17.48 -2.14 -16.93
N CYS A 212 16.70 -3.17 -17.24
CA CYS A 212 16.89 -3.94 -18.46
C CYS A 212 16.21 -3.29 -19.66
N PHE A 213 16.98 -3.09 -20.73
CA PHE A 213 16.51 -2.61 -22.02
C PHE A 213 16.70 -3.70 -23.08
N PRO A 214 15.62 -4.28 -23.65
CA PRO A 214 15.77 -5.34 -24.65
C PRO A 214 16.30 -4.82 -26.01
N GLY A 215 16.29 -3.50 -26.22
CA GLY A 215 16.84 -2.78 -27.37
C GLY A 215 17.32 -1.39 -26.94
N PRO A 216 18.14 -0.69 -27.75
CA PRO A 216 18.42 0.73 -27.55
C PRO A 216 17.12 1.52 -27.36
N ALA A 217 17.07 2.39 -26.37
CA ALA A 217 15.85 3.09 -25.96
C ALA A 217 16.08 4.59 -25.86
N ARG A 218 15.07 5.40 -26.19
CA ARG A 218 15.15 6.85 -26.06
C ARG A 218 13.79 7.49 -25.86
N ASP A 219 13.76 8.67 -25.27
CA ASP A 219 12.59 9.55 -25.28
C ASP A 219 13.07 11.00 -25.42
N PRO A 220 12.99 11.60 -26.62
CA PRO A 220 13.46 12.96 -26.87
C PRO A 220 12.80 14.02 -25.99
N ALA A 221 11.58 13.79 -25.52
CA ALA A 221 10.86 14.76 -24.67
C ALA A 221 11.39 14.79 -23.24
N THR A 222 11.98 13.70 -22.76
CA THR A 222 12.55 13.61 -21.41
C THR A 222 14.08 13.68 -21.40
N GLY A 223 14.72 13.53 -22.57
CA GLY A 223 16.17 13.46 -22.71
C GLY A 223 16.75 12.06 -22.45
N LEU A 224 15.93 11.02 -22.28
CA LEU A 224 16.40 9.65 -22.14
C LEU A 224 17.09 9.20 -23.44
N ASP A 225 18.33 8.69 -23.31
CA ASP A 225 19.08 8.09 -24.41
C ASP A 225 19.93 6.91 -23.91
N VAL A 226 19.51 5.69 -24.25
CA VAL A 226 20.14 4.42 -23.90
C VAL A 226 20.62 3.76 -25.18
N ALA A 227 21.92 3.85 -25.43
CA ALA A 227 22.52 3.43 -26.69
C ALA A 227 22.65 1.91 -26.84
N THR A 228 22.74 1.17 -25.73
CA THR A 228 23.03 -0.28 -25.73
C THR A 228 21.89 -1.07 -25.11
N PRO A 229 21.48 -2.21 -25.70
CA PRO A 229 20.60 -3.15 -25.03
C PRO A 229 21.32 -3.88 -23.89
N GLY A 230 20.56 -4.42 -22.95
CA GLY A 230 21.05 -5.13 -21.77
C GLY A 230 20.62 -4.46 -20.46
N TRP A 231 21.22 -4.91 -19.36
CA TRP A 231 21.14 -4.24 -18.07
C TRP A 231 21.99 -2.97 -18.12
N VAL A 232 21.36 -1.82 -17.88
CA VAL A 232 22.00 -0.52 -17.88
C VAL A 232 21.76 0.14 -16.54
N GLU A 233 22.83 0.57 -15.87
CA GLU A 233 22.75 1.37 -14.65
C GLU A 233 22.34 2.80 -15.01
N LEU A 234 21.19 3.21 -14.51
CA LEU A 234 20.68 4.57 -14.68
C LEU A 234 21.07 5.39 -13.45
N ASP A 235 21.84 6.45 -13.68
CA ASP A 235 22.03 7.53 -12.70
C ASP A 235 20.72 8.29 -12.46
N GLY A 236 20.69 9.18 -11.48
CA GLY A 236 19.49 9.92 -11.12
C GLY A 236 18.86 10.68 -12.29
N THR A 237 19.68 11.23 -13.19
CA THR A 237 19.20 11.98 -14.35
C THR A 237 18.55 11.07 -15.39
N ALA A 238 19.23 9.99 -15.76
CA ALA A 238 18.73 9.00 -16.71
C ALA A 238 17.51 8.24 -16.15
N ALA A 239 17.54 7.90 -14.86
CA ALA A 239 16.43 7.29 -14.14
C ALA A 239 15.19 8.18 -14.14
N LEU A 240 15.37 9.48 -13.89
CA LEU A 240 14.24 10.40 -13.90
C LEU A 240 13.67 10.55 -15.32
N ALA A 241 14.52 10.65 -16.34
CA ALA A 241 14.07 10.66 -17.73
C ALA A 241 13.30 9.38 -18.07
N TYR A 242 13.76 8.22 -17.59
CA TYR A 242 13.12 6.93 -17.78
C TYR A 242 11.71 6.87 -17.16
N VAL A 243 11.55 7.23 -15.89
CA VAL A 243 10.24 7.16 -15.18
C VAL A 243 9.26 8.25 -15.62
N ARG A 244 9.74 9.37 -16.19
CA ARG A 244 8.91 10.42 -16.78
C ARG A 244 8.52 10.14 -18.23
N SER A 245 9.22 9.22 -18.91
CA SER A 245 8.99 8.92 -20.32
C SER A 245 7.54 8.51 -20.56
N ARG A 246 6.88 9.16 -21.52
CA ARG A 246 5.52 8.81 -21.99
C ARG A 246 5.53 8.26 -23.41
N LYS A 247 6.59 8.54 -24.17
CA LYS A 247 6.74 8.17 -25.57
C LYS A 247 8.05 7.43 -25.78
N LEU A 248 8.34 6.49 -24.87
CA LEU A 248 9.54 5.66 -24.95
C LEU A 248 9.60 5.01 -26.33
N GLN A 249 10.68 5.29 -27.06
CA GLN A 249 10.98 4.66 -28.32
C GLN A 249 12.02 3.59 -28.07
N MET A 250 11.85 2.43 -28.71
CA MET A 250 12.83 1.35 -28.65
C MET A 250 13.18 0.93 -30.07
N GLN A 251 14.47 0.72 -30.30
CA GLN A 251 14.99 0.28 -31.57
C GLN A 251 14.79 -1.24 -31.72
N ARG A 252 14.14 -1.65 -32.81
CA ARG A 252 14.00 -3.07 -33.18
C ARG A 252 15.28 -3.60 -33.83
N LEU A 253 15.35 -4.93 -33.99
CA LEU A 253 16.45 -5.60 -34.71
C LEU A 253 16.66 -5.09 -36.14
N ASP A 254 15.63 -4.53 -36.79
CA ASP A 254 15.71 -3.93 -38.12
C ASP A 254 16.25 -2.48 -38.13
N GLY A 255 16.65 -1.95 -36.97
CA GLY A 255 17.19 -0.61 -36.78
C GLY A 255 16.14 0.50 -36.69
N ARG A 256 14.84 0.19 -36.77
CA ARG A 256 13.77 1.19 -36.70
C ARG A 256 13.39 1.50 -35.26
N TRP A 257 13.20 2.80 -34.99
CA TRP A 257 12.61 3.29 -33.74
C TRP A 257 11.10 3.17 -33.80
N VAL A 258 10.52 2.46 -32.83
CA VAL A 258 9.06 2.37 -32.65
C VAL A 258 8.72 2.76 -31.23
N ASN A 259 7.52 3.29 -31.01
CA ASN A 259 7.03 3.45 -29.65
C ASN A 259 6.98 2.07 -28.99
N ALA A 260 7.54 1.97 -27.78
CA ALA A 260 7.66 0.72 -27.05
C ALA A 260 6.28 0.10 -26.75
N SER A 261 5.27 0.95 -26.55
CA SER A 261 3.88 0.52 -26.46
C SER A 261 2.93 1.67 -26.86
N PRO A 262 1.71 1.36 -27.32
CA PRO A 262 0.69 2.36 -27.64
C PRO A 262 0.02 2.98 -26.41
N ARG A 263 0.22 2.45 -25.19
CA ARG A 263 -0.51 2.83 -23.97
C ARG A 263 0.30 3.79 -23.08
N ALA A 264 0.70 4.93 -23.63
CA ALA A 264 1.63 5.91 -23.04
C ALA A 264 1.64 6.01 -21.49
N ASP A 265 0.53 6.40 -20.85
CA ASP A 265 0.49 6.65 -19.40
C ASP A 265 0.41 5.35 -18.57
N LEU A 266 -0.28 4.32 -19.07
CA LEU A 266 -0.33 3.01 -18.42
C LEU A 266 1.05 2.34 -18.44
N ASP A 267 1.77 2.40 -19.56
CA ASP A 267 3.13 1.87 -19.64
C ASP A 267 4.10 2.64 -18.74
N ARG A 268 3.82 3.92 -18.47
CA ARG A 268 4.60 4.73 -17.52
C ARG A 268 4.38 4.24 -16.10
N ILE A 269 3.14 3.90 -15.72
CA ILE A 269 2.84 3.31 -14.41
C ILE A 269 3.59 1.98 -14.25
N ASP A 270 3.53 1.11 -15.25
CA ASP A 270 4.26 -0.18 -15.23
C ASP A 270 5.77 0.02 -15.05
N ARG A 271 6.37 0.99 -15.76
CA ARG A 271 7.79 1.35 -15.61
C ARG A 271 8.11 1.94 -14.24
N GLN A 272 7.27 2.81 -13.70
CA GLN A 272 7.47 3.40 -12.37
C GLN A 272 7.46 2.30 -11.29
N GLN A 273 6.53 1.35 -11.38
CA GLN A 273 6.46 0.22 -10.48
C GLN A 273 7.68 -0.70 -10.58
N GLN A 274 8.07 -1.05 -11.81
CA GLN A 274 9.26 -1.85 -12.03
C GLN A 274 10.52 -1.14 -11.51
N PHE A 275 10.64 0.16 -11.78
CA PHE A 275 11.75 0.96 -11.31
C PHE A 275 11.80 1.02 -9.77
N VAL A 276 10.66 1.15 -9.08
CA VAL A 276 10.62 1.11 -7.61
C VAL A 276 11.10 -0.25 -7.09
N ARG A 277 10.69 -1.37 -7.69
CA ARG A 277 11.22 -2.69 -7.33
C ARG A 277 12.73 -2.78 -7.54
N ASP A 278 13.22 -2.38 -8.71
CA ASP A 278 14.64 -2.41 -9.04
C ASP A 278 15.46 -1.49 -8.11
N ALA A 279 14.90 -0.34 -7.73
CA ALA A 279 15.52 0.60 -6.79
C ALA A 279 15.55 0.05 -5.36
N VAL A 280 14.49 -0.63 -4.91
CA VAL A 280 14.44 -1.31 -3.60
C VAL A 280 15.46 -2.44 -3.57
N ASP A 281 15.54 -3.26 -4.60
CA ASP A 281 16.59 -4.29 -4.76
C ASP A 281 18.00 -3.72 -4.64
N GLN A 282 18.26 -2.64 -5.38
CA GLN A 282 19.56 -2.00 -5.42
C GLN A 282 19.88 -1.34 -4.07
N ALA A 283 18.91 -0.71 -3.42
CA ALA A 283 19.06 -0.16 -2.10
C ALA A 283 19.33 -1.25 -1.05
N LEU A 284 18.61 -2.36 -1.06
CA LEU A 284 18.82 -3.45 -0.10
C LEU A 284 20.16 -4.14 -0.29
N SER A 285 20.61 -4.32 -1.54
CA SER A 285 21.94 -4.89 -1.82
C SER A 285 23.09 -3.92 -1.54
N GLY A 286 22.93 -2.63 -1.81
CA GLY A 286 23.95 -1.58 -1.65
C GLY A 286 24.02 -0.97 -0.25
N VAL A 287 22.89 -0.54 0.32
CA VAL A 287 22.79 0.19 1.60
C VAL A 287 23.15 -0.71 2.79
N VAL A 288 22.80 -2.00 2.74
CA VAL A 288 23.17 -2.96 3.80
C VAL A 288 24.69 -3.19 3.85
N SER A 289 25.42 -2.87 2.78
CA SER A 289 26.87 -3.09 2.68
C SER A 289 27.75 -1.87 3.03
N SER A 290 27.17 -0.66 3.14
CA SER A 290 27.94 0.59 3.33
C SER A 290 27.28 1.57 4.34
N PRO A 291 27.88 1.75 5.53
CA PRO A 291 27.43 2.75 6.50
C PRO A 291 27.44 4.19 5.99
N ALA A 292 28.28 4.52 5.00
CA ALA A 292 28.34 5.86 4.41
C ALA A 292 27.14 6.12 3.49
N THR A 293 26.75 5.13 2.69
CA THR A 293 25.58 5.16 1.82
C THR A 293 24.29 5.33 2.62
N LEU A 294 24.18 4.65 3.77
CA LEU A 294 23.06 4.82 4.68
C LEU A 294 22.96 6.27 5.21
N ILE A 295 24.09 6.87 5.60
CA ILE A 295 24.13 8.27 6.09
C ILE A 295 23.73 9.24 4.97
N GLU A 296 24.21 9.02 3.74
CA GLU A 296 23.89 9.87 2.59
C GLU A 296 22.40 9.79 2.21
N VAL A 297 21.82 8.59 2.16
CA VAL A 297 20.38 8.39 1.93
C VAL A 297 19.56 9.07 3.04
N LEU A 298 19.97 8.94 4.31
CA LEU A 298 19.30 9.60 5.43
C LEU A 298 19.41 11.12 5.36
N ASP A 299 20.55 11.67 4.96
CA ASP A 299 20.74 13.11 4.78
C ASP A 299 19.90 13.65 3.63
N ILE A 300 19.82 12.93 2.49
CA ILE A 300 18.96 13.32 1.37
C ILE A 300 17.49 13.25 1.79
N ALA A 301 17.06 12.13 2.39
CA ALA A 301 15.71 12.00 2.91
C ALA A 301 15.38 13.12 3.92
N ALA A 302 16.35 13.46 4.79
CA ALA A 302 16.18 14.54 5.75
C ALA A 302 15.98 15.92 5.12
N ASP A 303 16.73 16.21 4.05
CA ASP A 303 16.73 17.51 3.40
C ASP A 303 15.61 17.67 2.36
N THR A 304 15.05 16.57 1.82
CA THR A 304 14.20 16.64 0.61
C THR A 304 12.87 15.88 0.69
N VAL A 305 12.66 15.04 1.71
CA VAL A 305 11.39 14.33 1.88
C VAL A 305 10.51 15.13 2.83
N VAL A 306 9.26 15.33 2.45
CA VAL A 306 8.27 15.94 3.33
C VAL A 306 7.40 14.84 3.93
N THR A 307 7.23 14.84 5.25
CA THR A 307 6.45 13.80 5.95
C THR A 307 5.28 14.37 6.74
N SER A 308 4.33 13.51 7.11
CA SER A 308 3.27 13.91 8.05
C SER A 308 3.78 14.05 9.48
N ASN A 309 3.12 14.90 10.26
CA ASN A 309 3.40 15.03 11.70
C ASN A 309 3.25 13.74 12.51
N SER A 310 2.43 12.79 12.02
CA SER A 310 2.21 11.48 12.62
C SER A 310 3.41 10.53 12.49
N PHE A 311 4.36 10.80 11.59
CA PHE A 311 5.52 9.93 11.37
C PHE A 311 6.70 10.38 12.26
N SER A 312 6.96 9.60 13.30
CA SER A 312 8.16 9.77 14.12
C SER A 312 9.34 9.09 13.45
N VAL A 313 10.08 9.85 12.65
CA VAL A 313 11.22 9.33 11.88
C VAL A 313 12.26 8.59 12.75
N VAL A 314 12.38 8.92 14.04
CA VAL A 314 13.30 8.26 14.97
C VAL A 314 12.79 6.91 15.45
N SER A 315 11.51 6.78 15.82
CA SER A 315 10.95 5.50 16.27
C SER A 315 10.45 4.67 15.10
N ASP A 316 9.59 5.26 14.28
CA ASP A 316 8.88 4.62 13.19
C ASP A 316 9.86 4.34 12.04
N GLY A 317 10.79 5.28 11.77
CA GLY A 317 11.86 5.05 10.81
C GLY A 317 12.85 3.97 11.24
N LYS A 318 13.12 3.83 12.54
CA LYS A 318 13.93 2.72 13.07
C LYS A 318 13.20 1.39 12.97
N ASP A 319 11.94 1.33 13.40
CA ASP A 319 11.13 0.11 13.31
C ASP A 319 10.96 -0.32 11.83
N LEU A 320 10.80 0.64 10.92
CA LEU A 320 10.75 0.41 9.48
C LEU A 320 12.10 -0.09 8.94
N ALA A 321 13.22 0.51 9.34
CA ALA A 321 14.56 0.08 8.93
C ALA A 321 14.94 -1.31 9.46
N ASP A 322 14.60 -1.60 10.72
CA ASP A 322 14.80 -2.93 11.31
C ASP A 322 13.98 -3.98 10.55
N TRP A 323 12.73 -3.64 10.19
CA TRP A 323 11.87 -4.52 9.39
C TRP A 323 12.44 -4.74 7.99
N PHE A 324 12.83 -3.68 7.27
CA PHE A 324 13.41 -3.77 5.93
C PHE A 324 14.78 -4.44 5.90
N SER A 325 15.50 -4.52 7.02
CA SER A 325 16.81 -5.19 7.07
C SER A 325 16.76 -6.69 6.75
N GLY A 326 15.59 -7.32 6.90
CA GLY A 326 15.33 -8.71 6.51
C GLY A 326 14.40 -8.84 5.30
N PHE A 327 14.08 -7.73 4.64
CA PHE A 327 13.12 -7.68 3.54
C PHE A 327 13.82 -7.98 2.21
N GLY A 328 13.20 -8.82 1.38
CA GLY A 328 13.60 -9.06 -0.01
C GLY A 328 12.60 -8.44 -0.98
N SER A 329 13.01 -8.08 -2.19
CA SER A 329 12.06 -7.50 -3.17
C SER A 329 10.97 -8.48 -3.59
N GLU A 330 11.18 -9.79 -3.44
CA GLU A 330 10.17 -10.81 -3.65
C GLU A 330 8.99 -10.72 -2.66
N GLN A 331 9.18 -10.01 -1.55
CA GLN A 331 8.14 -9.71 -0.56
C GLN A 331 7.40 -8.40 -0.87
N LEU A 332 7.82 -7.66 -1.90
CA LEU A 332 7.15 -6.47 -2.41
C LEU A 332 6.29 -6.83 -3.62
N ASP A 333 4.99 -6.93 -3.40
CA ASP A 333 4.05 -6.97 -4.51
C ASP A 333 3.79 -5.54 -5.04
N THR A 334 3.71 -5.36 -6.36
CA THR A 334 3.27 -4.07 -6.90
C THR A 334 2.20 -4.26 -7.94
N MET A 335 1.24 -3.34 -7.93
CA MET A 335 0.06 -3.42 -8.77
C MET A 335 -0.36 -2.04 -9.26
N ALA A 336 -0.76 -1.94 -10.52
CA ALA A 336 -1.42 -0.76 -11.07
C ALA A 336 -2.92 -0.89 -10.88
N LEU A 337 -3.59 0.16 -10.42
CA LEU A 337 -5.05 0.15 -10.27
C LEU A 337 -5.71 -0.16 -11.63
N ALA A 338 -6.58 -1.16 -11.67
CA ALA A 338 -7.26 -1.58 -12.88
C ALA A 338 -8.26 -0.50 -13.35
N VAL A 339 -8.01 0.07 -14.52
CA VAL A 339 -8.75 1.22 -15.07
C VAL A 339 -9.09 1.05 -16.55
N PHE A 340 -10.03 1.86 -17.03
CA PHE A 340 -10.41 1.98 -18.44
C PHE A 340 -10.55 3.44 -18.87
N ASP A 341 -10.39 3.72 -20.17
CA ASP A 341 -10.55 5.06 -20.73
C ASP A 341 -12.02 5.50 -20.70
N LEU A 342 -12.29 6.67 -20.12
CA LEU A 342 -13.60 7.31 -20.17
C LEU A 342 -13.78 8.07 -21.48
N PRO A 343 -14.98 8.02 -22.09
CA PRO A 343 -15.24 8.78 -23.30
C PRO A 343 -15.23 10.30 -23.03
N PRO A 344 -14.99 11.12 -24.08
CA PRO A 344 -15.20 12.57 -24.03
C PRO A 344 -16.61 12.93 -23.55
N THR A 345 -16.74 14.02 -22.79
CA THR A 345 -18.04 14.55 -22.34
C THR A 345 -18.14 16.04 -22.65
N PRO A 346 -19.36 16.63 -22.74
CA PRO A 346 -19.50 18.07 -22.92
C PRO A 346 -18.81 18.91 -21.83
N GLU A 347 -18.77 18.40 -20.59
CA GLU A 347 -18.14 19.07 -19.45
C GLU A 347 -16.60 19.02 -19.51
N HIS A 348 -16.03 17.90 -19.96
CA HIS A 348 -14.58 17.65 -19.90
C HIS A 348 -13.89 17.68 -21.29
N GLY A 349 -14.65 17.90 -22.35
CA GLY A 349 -14.14 17.89 -23.73
C GLY A 349 -13.37 16.60 -24.05
N ASN A 350 -12.20 16.76 -24.65
CA ASN A 350 -11.29 15.66 -25.05
C ASN A 350 -10.26 15.31 -23.97
N GLU A 351 -10.48 15.72 -22.72
CA GLU A 351 -9.58 15.38 -21.63
C GLU A 351 -9.55 13.84 -21.41
N SER A 352 -8.35 13.25 -21.47
CA SER A 352 -8.15 11.83 -21.16
C SER A 352 -8.38 11.62 -19.67
N ARG A 353 -9.36 10.78 -19.33
CA ARG A 353 -9.78 10.46 -17.96
C ARG A 353 -9.95 8.96 -17.83
N LEU A 354 -9.73 8.44 -16.63
CA LEU A 354 -9.79 7.01 -16.35
C LEU A 354 -10.91 6.69 -15.36
N GLY A 355 -11.66 5.62 -15.63
CA GLY A 355 -12.64 5.03 -14.72
C GLY A 355 -12.09 3.73 -14.11
N MET A 356 -12.54 3.36 -12.90
CA MET A 356 -12.14 2.11 -12.27
C MET A 356 -12.88 0.91 -12.87
N LEU A 357 -12.15 -0.15 -13.17
CA LEU A 357 -12.73 -1.45 -13.49
C LEU A 357 -13.28 -2.12 -12.21
N PRO A 358 -14.30 -2.98 -12.29
CA PRO A 358 -14.81 -3.71 -11.12
C PRO A 358 -13.73 -4.50 -10.38
N GLN A 359 -12.78 -5.10 -11.11
CA GLN A 359 -11.65 -5.86 -10.56
C GLN A 359 -10.69 -5.01 -9.71
N ALA A 360 -10.76 -3.67 -9.82
CA ALA A 360 -9.97 -2.79 -8.97
C ALA A 360 -10.33 -2.92 -7.48
N GLN A 361 -11.54 -3.41 -7.15
CA GLN A 361 -11.96 -3.59 -5.76
C GLN A 361 -11.08 -4.61 -5.03
N ASP A 362 -10.73 -5.73 -5.66
CA ASP A 362 -9.85 -6.74 -5.07
C ASP A 362 -8.45 -6.18 -4.76
N GLN A 363 -7.95 -5.30 -5.64
CA GLN A 363 -6.69 -4.59 -5.43
C GLN A 363 -6.79 -3.61 -4.26
N LEU A 364 -7.89 -2.84 -4.18
CA LEU A 364 -8.12 -1.86 -3.12
C LEU A 364 -8.32 -2.51 -1.75
N ASP A 365 -8.94 -3.69 -1.70
CA ASP A 365 -9.21 -4.44 -0.48
C ASP A 365 -7.92 -4.76 0.30
N ILE A 366 -6.82 -5.05 -0.40
CA ILE A 366 -5.49 -5.20 0.22
C ILE A 366 -5.12 -3.93 1.00
N PHE A 367 -5.36 -2.75 0.44
CA PHE A 367 -5.04 -1.46 1.08
C PHE A 367 -6.09 -1.02 2.11
N ARG A 368 -7.30 -1.60 2.09
CA ARG A 368 -8.33 -1.47 3.13
C ARG A 368 -8.09 -2.41 4.32
N GLY A 369 -7.26 -3.43 4.14
CA GLY A 369 -6.95 -4.43 5.16
C GLY A 369 -7.96 -5.55 5.22
N ILE A 370 -8.53 -5.85 4.06
CA ILE A 370 -9.46 -6.95 3.85
C ILE A 370 -8.69 -8.00 3.06
N ASP A 371 -8.29 -9.09 3.71
CA ASP A 371 -7.62 -10.19 3.05
C ASP A 371 -8.60 -10.95 2.13
N PRO A 372 -8.13 -11.70 1.11
CA PRO A 372 -9.02 -12.42 0.19
C PRO A 372 -10.01 -13.37 0.87
N ASP A 373 -9.60 -13.97 1.99
CA ASP A 373 -10.41 -14.91 2.76
C ASP A 373 -11.26 -14.22 3.85
N ASP A 374 -11.09 -12.91 4.07
CA ASP A 374 -11.88 -12.17 5.05
C ASP A 374 -13.34 -12.06 4.61
N VAL A 375 -14.23 -12.39 5.54
CA VAL A 375 -15.67 -12.15 5.42
C VAL A 375 -16.01 -10.84 6.15
N VAL A 376 -16.21 -9.78 5.38
CA VAL A 376 -16.61 -8.43 5.85
C VAL A 376 -18.03 -8.11 5.37
N PRO A 377 -18.75 -7.15 5.98
CA PRO A 377 -20.15 -6.86 5.64
C PRO A 377 -20.39 -6.72 4.13
N LYS A 378 -19.53 -5.97 3.43
CA LYS A 378 -19.64 -5.72 1.99
C LYS A 378 -19.52 -6.98 1.12
N ARG A 379 -18.91 -8.06 1.62
CA ARG A 379 -18.78 -9.35 0.91
C ARG A 379 -19.88 -10.34 1.28
N VAL A 380 -20.85 -9.93 2.10
CA VAL A 380 -22.00 -10.74 2.50
C VAL A 380 -23.21 -10.35 1.66
N GLU A 381 -23.59 -11.23 0.72
CA GLU A 381 -24.78 -11.09 -0.10
C GLU A 381 -26.02 -11.46 0.73
N LEU A 382 -26.70 -10.43 1.25
CA LEU A 382 -27.81 -10.58 2.18
C LEU A 382 -29.17 -10.40 1.51
N SER A 383 -30.09 -11.31 1.81
CA SER A 383 -31.52 -11.14 1.54
C SER A 383 -32.32 -11.07 2.84
N VAL A 384 -33.17 -10.06 2.97
CA VAL A 384 -34.01 -9.85 4.17
C VAL A 384 -35.46 -10.19 3.87
N VAL A 385 -36.03 -11.11 4.64
CA VAL A 385 -37.43 -11.55 4.55
C VAL A 385 -38.14 -11.14 5.85
N GLY A 386 -39.12 -10.24 5.75
CA GLY A 386 -39.90 -9.76 6.88
C GLY A 386 -41.30 -10.35 6.96
N PRO A 387 -42.00 -10.15 8.09
CA PRO A 387 -43.43 -10.47 8.20
C PRO A 387 -44.24 -9.63 7.21
N ASP A 388 -43.79 -8.40 6.96
CA ASP A 388 -44.28 -7.50 5.93
C ASP A 388 -43.12 -6.81 5.19
N ARG A 389 -43.42 -6.19 4.05
CA ARG A 389 -42.42 -5.56 3.20
C ARG A 389 -41.73 -4.37 3.87
N SER A 390 -42.45 -3.58 4.68
CA SER A 390 -41.91 -2.37 5.31
C SER A 390 -40.90 -2.70 6.41
N THR A 391 -41.16 -3.74 7.21
CA THR A 391 -40.20 -4.25 8.20
C THR A 391 -38.93 -4.76 7.52
N ALA A 392 -39.07 -5.51 6.42
CA ALA A 392 -37.92 -5.98 5.63
C ALA A 392 -37.11 -4.82 5.01
N VAL A 393 -37.75 -3.72 4.61
CA VAL A 393 -37.03 -2.50 4.15
C VAL A 393 -36.27 -1.87 5.30
N ALA A 394 -36.93 -1.62 6.43
CA ALA A 394 -36.30 -0.92 7.56
C ALA A 394 -35.06 -1.66 8.08
N VAL A 395 -35.15 -2.98 8.27
CA VAL A 395 -34.01 -3.80 8.71
C VAL A 395 -32.95 -3.92 7.62
N GLY A 396 -33.37 -4.10 6.35
CA GLY A 396 -32.44 -4.15 5.23
C GLY A 396 -31.64 -2.86 5.07
N ASP A 397 -32.28 -1.70 5.20
CA ASP A 397 -31.63 -0.38 5.09
C ASP A 397 -30.69 -0.12 6.28
N ALA A 398 -31.04 -0.59 7.49
CA ALA A 398 -30.15 -0.52 8.64
C ALA A 398 -28.90 -1.41 8.48
N LEU A 399 -29.04 -2.62 7.94
CA LEU A 399 -27.89 -3.50 7.64
C LEU A 399 -27.07 -2.95 6.45
N GLU A 400 -27.70 -2.38 5.43
CA GLU A 400 -26.99 -1.71 4.34
C GLU A 400 -26.20 -0.49 4.84
N ALA A 401 -26.73 0.26 5.81
CA ALA A 401 -26.01 1.36 6.46
C ALA A 401 -24.76 0.89 7.25
N LEU A 402 -24.73 -0.37 7.69
CA LEU A 402 -23.55 -1.03 8.28
C LEU A 402 -22.60 -1.61 7.22
N GLY A 403 -22.92 -1.46 5.93
CA GLY A 403 -22.09 -1.88 4.80
C GLY A 403 -22.37 -3.29 4.27
N PHE A 404 -23.44 -3.97 4.69
CA PHE A 404 -23.85 -5.25 4.12
C PHE A 404 -24.40 -5.09 2.69
N ASP A 405 -24.10 -6.04 1.79
CA ASP A 405 -24.66 -6.03 0.43
C ASP A 405 -26.08 -6.61 0.43
N VAL A 406 -27.07 -5.75 0.68
CA VAL A 406 -28.48 -6.16 0.82
C VAL A 406 -29.18 -6.15 -0.54
N GLY A 407 -29.18 -7.30 -1.22
CA GLY A 407 -29.76 -7.45 -2.55
C GLY A 407 -31.29 -7.44 -2.57
N THR A 408 -31.93 -8.32 -1.79
CA THR A 408 -33.40 -8.44 -1.78
C THR A 408 -34.01 -8.12 -0.42
N ARG A 409 -35.16 -7.45 -0.46
CA ARG A 409 -35.99 -7.19 0.71
C ARG A 409 -37.40 -7.66 0.34
N SER A 410 -38.00 -8.54 1.11
CA SER A 410 -39.27 -9.18 0.73
C SER A 410 -40.15 -9.49 1.93
N SER A 411 -41.45 -9.70 1.69
CA SER A 411 -42.39 -10.20 2.70
C SER A 411 -42.62 -11.69 2.51
N GLY A 412 -43.10 -12.37 3.54
CA GLY A 412 -43.40 -13.81 3.50
C GLY A 412 -42.50 -14.62 4.40
N SER A 413 -42.10 -14.03 5.52
CA SER A 413 -41.42 -14.72 6.61
C SER A 413 -42.12 -16.03 6.96
N THR A 414 -41.33 -17.09 7.12
CA THR A 414 -41.80 -18.42 7.51
C THR A 414 -41.33 -18.80 8.92
N ALA A 415 -40.57 -17.93 9.56
CA ALA A 415 -40.04 -18.16 10.90
C ALA A 415 -41.09 -17.87 11.99
N GLU A 416 -41.52 -18.92 12.69
CA GLU A 416 -42.56 -18.80 13.74
C GLU A 416 -42.00 -18.47 15.14
N ALA A 417 -40.70 -18.66 15.39
CA ALA A 417 -40.09 -18.61 16.72
C ALA A 417 -38.84 -17.69 16.77
N GLY A 418 -39.00 -16.45 16.31
CA GLY A 418 -37.91 -15.47 16.22
C GLY A 418 -37.12 -15.55 14.90
N PRO A 419 -36.09 -14.70 14.73
CA PRO A 419 -35.37 -14.60 13.47
C PRO A 419 -34.57 -15.87 13.16
N GLN A 420 -34.56 -16.24 11.89
CA GLN A 420 -33.78 -17.34 11.33
C GLN A 420 -32.76 -16.81 10.32
N LEU A 421 -31.55 -17.35 10.36
CA LEU A 421 -30.52 -17.04 9.39
C LEU A 421 -30.14 -18.29 8.61
N ARG A 422 -30.49 -18.28 7.33
CA ARG A 422 -30.21 -19.36 6.40
C ARG A 422 -28.85 -19.15 5.76
N TYR A 423 -28.05 -20.22 5.70
CA TYR A 423 -26.70 -20.18 5.15
C TYR A 423 -26.35 -21.51 4.46
N GLY A 424 -25.51 -21.43 3.43
CA GLY A 424 -25.06 -22.60 2.67
C GLY A 424 -23.63 -23.03 2.97
N PRO A 425 -23.07 -23.97 2.19
CA PRO A 425 -21.67 -24.36 2.29
C PRO A 425 -20.74 -23.13 2.14
N GLY A 426 -19.84 -22.95 3.10
CA GLY A 426 -18.96 -21.78 3.20
C GLY A 426 -19.54 -20.60 4.00
N GLY A 427 -20.86 -20.44 4.07
CA GLY A 427 -21.52 -19.23 4.58
C GLY A 427 -21.60 -19.06 6.09
N HIS A 428 -21.05 -19.98 6.87
CA HIS A 428 -21.07 -19.93 8.34
C HIS A 428 -20.48 -18.64 8.94
N GLN A 429 -19.37 -18.13 8.41
CA GLN A 429 -18.76 -16.87 8.86
C GLN A 429 -19.63 -15.66 8.53
N ALA A 430 -20.18 -15.62 7.30
CA ALA A 430 -21.14 -14.58 6.89
C ALA A 430 -22.39 -14.58 7.77
N ALA A 431 -22.88 -15.77 8.12
CA ALA A 431 -24.01 -15.94 9.01
C ALA A 431 -23.71 -15.42 10.42
N ASN A 432 -22.56 -15.79 10.99
CA ASN A 432 -22.13 -15.29 12.30
C ASN A 432 -22.00 -13.77 12.31
N LEU A 433 -21.43 -13.19 11.24
CA LEU A 433 -21.26 -11.75 11.12
C LEU A 433 -22.60 -11.01 11.13
N VAL A 434 -23.58 -11.47 10.33
CA VAL A 434 -24.93 -10.85 10.34
C VAL A 434 -25.60 -11.02 11.70
N ALA A 435 -25.52 -12.21 12.30
CA ALA A 435 -26.15 -12.49 13.60
C ALA A 435 -25.61 -11.62 14.74
N ALA A 436 -24.34 -11.20 14.67
CA ALA A 436 -23.74 -10.31 15.66
C ALA A 436 -24.38 -8.91 15.70
N PHE A 437 -25.03 -8.48 14.62
CA PHE A 437 -25.73 -7.19 14.54
C PHE A 437 -27.22 -7.27 14.85
N ILE A 438 -27.73 -8.45 15.20
CA ILE A 438 -29.14 -8.64 15.56
C ILE A 438 -29.27 -8.66 17.08
N ASP A 439 -30.15 -7.83 17.63
CA ASP A 439 -30.34 -7.65 19.08
C ASP A 439 -30.81 -8.91 19.81
N VAL A 440 -31.60 -9.75 19.13
CA VAL A 440 -32.13 -11.02 19.64
C VAL A 440 -31.33 -12.24 19.16
N PRO A 441 -31.41 -13.38 19.86
CA PRO A 441 -30.84 -14.64 19.39
C PRO A 441 -31.42 -15.07 18.03
N VAL A 442 -30.54 -15.48 17.12
CA VAL A 442 -30.91 -15.92 15.77
C VAL A 442 -30.76 -17.43 15.66
N THR A 443 -31.75 -18.10 15.07
CA THR A 443 -31.66 -19.54 14.80
C THR A 443 -31.02 -19.79 13.44
N PHE A 444 -29.97 -20.59 13.39
CA PHE A 444 -29.27 -20.87 12.13
C PHE A 444 -29.86 -22.09 11.42
N VAL A 445 -30.12 -21.94 10.13
CA VAL A 445 -30.74 -22.98 9.29
C VAL A 445 -29.85 -23.26 8.09
N ALA A 446 -29.43 -24.51 7.91
CA ALA A 446 -28.68 -24.89 6.73
C ALA A 446 -29.57 -24.84 5.48
N ASP A 447 -29.07 -24.24 4.41
CA ASP A 447 -29.74 -24.10 3.13
C ASP A 447 -28.78 -24.39 1.98
N GLU A 448 -28.91 -25.57 1.38
CA GLU A 448 -28.04 -26.05 0.30
C GLU A 448 -28.19 -25.25 -1.01
N THR A 449 -29.22 -24.40 -1.12
CA THR A 449 -29.40 -23.54 -2.30
C THR A 449 -28.54 -22.28 -2.25
N LEU A 450 -28.02 -21.94 -1.07
CA LEU A 450 -27.08 -20.84 -0.85
C LEU A 450 -25.64 -21.38 -0.93
N TRP A 451 -24.69 -20.51 -1.26
CA TRP A 451 -23.28 -20.88 -1.40
C TRP A 451 -22.38 -19.68 -1.12
N GLY A 452 -21.18 -19.94 -0.58
CA GLY A 452 -20.24 -18.87 -0.24
C GLY A 452 -20.83 -17.93 0.81
N ASN A 453 -20.77 -16.62 0.58
CA ASN A 453 -21.22 -15.60 1.52
C ASN A 453 -22.70 -15.22 1.36
N GLN A 454 -23.50 -16.02 0.64
CA GLN A 454 -24.94 -15.81 0.52
C GLN A 454 -25.68 -16.23 1.79
N VAL A 455 -26.46 -15.30 2.33
CA VAL A 455 -27.25 -15.51 3.55
C VAL A 455 -28.65 -14.90 3.42
N VAL A 456 -29.63 -15.55 4.03
CA VAL A 456 -31.01 -15.05 4.10
C VAL A 456 -31.41 -14.85 5.56
N LEU A 457 -31.69 -13.61 5.95
CA LEU A 457 -32.24 -13.25 7.25
C LEU A 457 -33.77 -13.21 7.16
N ASP A 458 -34.42 -14.23 7.71
CA ASP A 458 -35.86 -14.29 7.92
C ASP A 458 -36.17 -13.73 9.32
N LEU A 459 -36.82 -12.57 9.40
CA LEU A 459 -37.03 -11.85 10.66
C LEU A 459 -38.05 -12.50 11.59
N GLY A 460 -38.89 -13.40 11.06
CA GLY A 460 -40.01 -13.94 11.82
C GLY A 460 -41.12 -12.92 12.09
N SER A 461 -41.88 -13.18 13.15
CA SER A 461 -42.98 -12.30 13.59
C SER A 461 -42.61 -11.41 14.80
N GLU A 462 -41.44 -11.63 15.39
CA GLU A 462 -40.97 -10.83 16.53
C GLU A 462 -40.25 -9.55 16.05
N PRO A 463 -40.28 -8.47 16.84
CA PRO A 463 -39.54 -7.26 16.50
C PRO A 463 -38.03 -7.52 16.54
N VAL A 464 -37.32 -7.09 15.50
CA VAL A 464 -35.87 -7.20 15.38
C VAL A 464 -35.27 -5.80 15.30
N VAL A 465 -34.23 -5.54 16.08
CA VAL A 465 -33.45 -4.30 16.03
C VAL A 465 -32.04 -4.62 15.53
N VAL A 466 -31.56 -3.81 14.59
CA VAL A 466 -30.18 -3.86 14.11
C VAL A 466 -29.34 -2.99 15.04
N LEU A 467 -28.29 -3.57 15.60
CA LEU A 467 -27.34 -2.90 16.48
C LEU A 467 -26.33 -2.08 15.67
N ASP A 468 -25.84 -0.98 16.23
CA ASP A 468 -24.75 -0.20 15.60
C ASP A 468 -23.38 -0.88 15.78
N GLU A 469 -23.21 -1.68 16.84
CA GLU A 469 -21.99 -2.43 17.16
C GLU A 469 -22.28 -3.93 17.30
N PRO A 470 -21.36 -4.82 16.90
CA PRO A 470 -21.57 -6.26 16.99
C PRO A 470 -21.56 -6.73 18.45
N ARG A 471 -22.52 -7.59 18.80
CA ARG A 471 -22.52 -8.29 20.09
C ARG A 471 -21.74 -9.61 20.01
N ALA A 472 -21.26 -10.07 21.16
CA ALA A 472 -20.67 -11.41 21.26
C ALA A 472 -21.72 -12.50 21.02
N LEU A 473 -21.30 -13.60 20.40
CA LEU A 473 -22.10 -14.80 20.17
C LEU A 473 -21.74 -15.89 21.18
N GLU A 474 -22.62 -16.86 21.42
CA GLU A 474 -22.37 -17.98 22.35
C GLU A 474 -21.93 -19.25 21.61
N VAL A 475 -20.92 -19.95 22.16
CA VAL A 475 -20.44 -21.25 21.65
C VAL A 475 -21.59 -22.28 21.68
N GLY A 476 -21.90 -22.87 20.54
CA GLY A 476 -22.99 -23.85 20.37
C GLY A 476 -24.30 -23.25 19.86
N ALA A 477 -24.42 -21.92 19.81
CA ALA A 477 -25.48 -21.20 19.12
C ALA A 477 -25.05 -20.73 17.71
N THR A 478 -23.78 -20.92 17.33
CA THR A 478 -23.23 -20.54 16.03
C THR A 478 -23.01 -21.74 15.11
N PRO A 479 -23.27 -21.63 13.79
CA PRO A 479 -22.97 -22.65 12.81
C PRO A 479 -21.47 -22.87 12.66
N ILE A 480 -21.09 -24.14 12.48
CA ILE A 480 -19.73 -24.56 12.08
C ILE A 480 -19.76 -24.84 10.57
N ALA A 481 -18.59 -24.79 9.91
CA ALA A 481 -18.44 -25.13 8.50
C ALA A 481 -19.16 -26.44 8.15
N LEU A 482 -20.08 -26.38 7.19
CA LEU A 482 -20.71 -27.56 6.59
C LEU A 482 -19.65 -28.28 5.73
N PRO A 483 -19.62 -29.63 5.72
CA PRO A 483 -18.63 -30.37 4.95
C PRO A 483 -18.80 -30.09 3.45
N THR A 484 -17.74 -29.60 2.82
CA THR A 484 -17.69 -29.39 1.37
C THR A 484 -17.15 -30.66 0.70
N THR A 485 -17.98 -31.37 -0.06
CA THR A 485 -17.49 -32.34 -1.05
C THR A 485 -17.26 -31.62 -2.38
N THR A 486 -16.06 -31.05 -2.55
CA THR A 486 -15.66 -30.49 -3.85
C THR A 486 -14.26 -30.94 -4.22
N THR A 487 -14.19 -31.80 -5.23
CA THR A 487 -12.96 -32.17 -5.95
C THR A 487 -12.61 -31.05 -6.93
N ALA A 488 -11.46 -30.39 -6.75
CA ALA A 488 -10.98 -29.36 -7.66
C ALA A 488 -10.48 -29.98 -9.00
N PRO A 489 -10.81 -29.41 -10.17
CA PRO A 489 -10.17 -29.79 -11.43
C PRO A 489 -8.81 -29.10 -11.58
N ALA A 490 -7.82 -29.85 -12.05
CA ALA A 490 -6.47 -29.35 -12.35
C ALA A 490 -6.48 -28.41 -13.57
N GLY A 491 -5.94 -27.20 -13.39
CA GLY A 491 -5.76 -26.23 -14.47
C GLY A 491 -4.58 -26.59 -15.38
N THR A 492 -4.79 -26.47 -16.70
CA THR A 492 -3.77 -26.71 -17.73
C THR A 492 -3.02 -25.42 -18.04
N THR A 493 -1.73 -25.38 -17.78
CA THR A 493 -0.84 -24.27 -18.18
C THR A 493 -0.50 -24.40 -19.67
N THR A 494 -0.84 -23.39 -20.47
CA THR A 494 -0.41 -23.30 -21.88
C THR A 494 0.78 -22.35 -21.98
N THR A 495 1.94 -22.86 -22.38
CA THR A 495 3.13 -22.05 -22.67
C THR A 495 3.00 -21.45 -24.07
N VAL A 496 3.01 -20.12 -24.17
CA VAL A 496 3.10 -19.40 -25.44
C VAL A 496 4.58 -19.10 -25.71
N THR A 497 5.13 -19.61 -26.82
CA THR A 497 6.46 -19.24 -27.31
C THR A 497 6.38 -17.94 -28.10
N THR A 498 7.02 -16.87 -27.59
CA THR A 498 7.10 -15.56 -28.25
C THR A 498 8.29 -15.51 -29.19
N GLU A 499 8.07 -15.04 -30.42
CA GLU A 499 9.09 -14.74 -31.43
C GLU A 499 10.02 -13.61 -30.92
N GLN A 500 11.35 -13.75 -31.01
CA GLN A 500 12.30 -12.74 -30.51
C GLN A 500 12.27 -11.46 -31.39
N ILE A 501 11.60 -10.42 -30.90
CA ILE A 501 11.45 -9.12 -31.58
C ILE A 501 12.60 -8.16 -31.24
N TYR A 502 13.34 -8.43 -30.16
CA TYR A 502 14.36 -7.55 -29.58
C TYR A 502 15.73 -8.24 -29.43
N ALA A 503 16.77 -7.43 -29.27
CA ALA A 503 18.17 -7.87 -29.29
C ALA A 503 18.64 -8.54 -28.00
N PHE A 504 17.96 -8.29 -26.89
CA PHE A 504 18.33 -8.80 -25.57
C PHE A 504 17.09 -9.34 -24.85
N ASP A 505 17.28 -10.45 -24.12
CA ASP A 505 16.25 -11.10 -23.33
C ASP A 505 16.38 -10.70 -21.86
N CYS A 506 15.43 -9.91 -21.37
CA CYS A 506 15.41 -9.42 -20.00
C CYS A 506 15.04 -10.49 -18.96
N SER A 507 14.81 -11.75 -19.37
CA SER A 507 14.69 -12.87 -18.43
C SER A 507 16.03 -13.38 -17.89
N ALA A 508 17.16 -12.93 -18.47
CA ALA A 508 18.49 -13.25 -17.97
C ALA A 508 18.80 -12.53 -16.63
N PRO A 509 19.42 -13.21 -15.65
CA PRO A 509 19.73 -12.61 -14.34
C PRO A 509 20.70 -11.44 -14.47
N ARG A 510 20.63 -10.50 -13.52
CA ARG A 510 21.61 -9.42 -13.36
C ARG A 510 22.99 -10.05 -13.09
N GLU A 511 24.02 -9.68 -13.86
CA GLU A 511 25.41 -10.12 -13.63
C GLU A 511 26.09 -9.34 -12.50
#